data_AF-A0A1I1SQ51-F1
#
_entry.id   AF-A0A1I1SQ51-F1
#
_cell.length_a   1.000
_cell.length_b   1.000
_cell.length_c   1.000
_cell.angle_alpha   90.00
_cell.angle_beta   90.00
_cell.angle_gamma   90.00
#
_symmetry.space_group_name_H-M   'P 1'
#
loop_
_entity.id
_entity.type
_entity.pdbx_description
1 polymer ?
#
loop_
_entity_poly.entity_id
_entity_poly.type
_entity_poly.pdbx_seq_one_letter_code
_entity_poly.pdbx_strand_id
1 'polypeptide(L)'
;MFDVPAPLQSRGMEEYVKTWEIFFQYSKGGPDTFNIVELQVTSGQDVAFAHGIRGIEDSRLRLTVGLTKEEGKWVIAHEHHSYPSA
;
A
#
# COMPACT_ATOMS: atom_id res chain seq x y z
N MET A 1 8.16 1.27 2.03
CA MET A 1 7.25 0.36 1.28
C MET A 1 8.03 -0.87 0.85
N PHE A 2 7.43 -2.05 0.97
CA PHE A 2 7.82 -3.24 0.20
C PHE A 2 6.80 -3.39 -0.93
N ASP A 3 7.25 -3.32 -2.19
CA ASP A 3 6.34 -3.36 -3.32
C ASP A 3 6.58 -4.59 -4.20
N VAL A 4 5.69 -4.80 -5.17
CA VAL A 4 5.83 -5.89 -6.16
C VAL A 4 6.95 -5.60 -7.17
N PRO A 5 7.01 -4.42 -7.81
CA PRO A 5 8.11 -4.09 -8.72
C PRO A 5 9.40 -3.86 -7.93
N ALA A 6 10.55 -4.01 -8.61
CA ALA A 6 11.82 -3.58 -8.03
C ALA A 6 11.82 -2.06 -7.77
N PRO A 7 12.52 -1.57 -6.73
CA PRO A 7 13.40 -2.29 -5.82
C PRO A 7 12.67 -3.06 -4.71
N LEU A 8 13.38 -3.98 -4.02
CA LEU A 8 12.83 -4.79 -2.91
C LEU A 8 12.16 -3.93 -1.81
N GLN A 9 12.70 -2.75 -1.54
CA GLN A 9 12.15 -1.81 -0.58
C GLN A 9 12.45 -0.36 -0.98
N SER A 10 11.51 0.53 -0.68
CA SER A 10 11.67 1.99 -0.77
C SER A 10 11.68 2.59 0.63
N ARG A 11 12.78 3.28 0.98
CA ARG A 11 13.00 3.90 2.29
C ARG A 11 13.07 5.42 2.19
N GLY A 12 12.30 6.10 3.02
CA GLY A 12 12.18 7.56 2.97
C GLY A 12 11.22 8.02 1.87
N MET A 13 10.82 9.29 1.96
CA MET A 13 9.80 9.87 1.07
C MET A 13 10.27 9.94 -0.38
N GLU A 14 11.55 10.24 -0.63
CA GLU A 14 12.09 10.36 -1.99
C GLU A 14 11.95 9.04 -2.77
N GLU A 15 12.42 7.93 -2.20
CA GLU A 15 12.32 6.61 -2.84
C GLU A 15 10.87 6.13 -2.92
N TYR A 16 10.04 6.47 -1.93
CA TYR A 16 8.61 6.16 -1.95
C TYR A 16 7.90 6.85 -3.12
N VAL A 17 8.20 8.13 -3.37
CA VAL A 17 7.64 8.88 -4.50
C VAL A 17 8.07 8.26 -5.83
N LYS A 18 9.36 7.89 -5.98
CA LYS A 18 9.86 7.22 -7.20
C LYS A 18 9.12 5.92 -7.51
N THR A 19 8.77 5.13 -6.49
CA THR A 19 7.95 3.91 -6.69
C THR A 19 6.59 4.24 -7.30
N TRP A 20 5.92 5.29 -6.81
CA TRP A 20 4.64 5.72 -7.36
C TRP A 20 4.77 6.38 -8.74
N GLU A 21 5.86 7.08 -9.02
CA GLU A 21 6.14 7.61 -10.36
C GLU A 21 6.19 6.50 -11.42
N ILE A 22 6.79 5.34 -11.11
CA ILE A 22 6.79 4.17 -12.00
C ILE A 22 5.35 3.74 -12.28
N PHE A 23 4.52 3.61 -11.24
CA PHE A 23 3.11 3.25 -11.40
C PHE A 23 2.37 4.23 -12.33
N PHE A 24 2.57 5.54 -12.13
CA PHE A 24 1.90 6.58 -12.91
C PHE A 24 2.37 6.69 -14.37
N GLN A 25 3.48 6.06 -14.75
CA GLN A 25 3.86 5.93 -16.17
C GLN A 25 2.92 4.99 -16.94
N TYR A 26 2.32 4.01 -16.25
CA TYR A 26 1.51 2.96 -16.87
C TYR A 26 0.01 3.08 -16.52
N SER A 27 -0.32 3.75 -15.42
CA SER A 27 -1.70 4.02 -15.03
C SER A 27 -1.92 5.51 -14.81
N LYS A 28 -3.06 6.04 -15.28
CA LYS A 28 -3.44 7.43 -15.01
C LYS A 28 -3.93 7.65 -13.57
N GLY A 29 -4.07 6.57 -12.80
CA GLY A 29 -4.78 6.61 -11.53
C GLY A 29 -6.24 7.02 -11.68
N GLY A 30 -6.87 7.30 -10.53
CA GLY A 30 -8.26 7.74 -10.47
C GLY A 30 -9.22 6.64 -10.00
N PRO A 31 -10.54 6.87 -10.16
CA PRO A 31 -11.57 5.91 -9.77
C PRO A 31 -11.29 4.53 -10.35
N ASP A 32 -11.61 3.49 -9.59
CA ASP A 32 -11.51 2.07 -9.96
C ASP A 32 -10.10 1.54 -10.29
N THR A 33 -9.06 2.37 -10.20
CA THR A 33 -7.66 1.93 -10.37
C THR A 33 -7.27 0.89 -9.33
N PHE A 34 -7.71 1.10 -8.08
CA PHE A 34 -7.57 0.17 -6.99
C PHE A 34 -8.92 -0.11 -6.37
N ASN A 35 -9.22 -1.39 -6.20
CA ASN A 35 -10.44 -1.84 -5.53
C ASN A 35 -10.08 -2.61 -4.28
N ILE A 36 -10.60 -2.21 -3.12
CA ILE A 36 -10.45 -2.99 -1.89
C ILE A 36 -11.46 -4.13 -1.95
N VAL A 37 -10.95 -5.36 -2.09
CA VAL A 37 -11.77 -6.57 -2.16
C VAL A 37 -12.10 -7.06 -0.75
N GLU A 38 -11.10 -7.02 0.14
CA GLU A 38 -11.24 -7.35 1.54
C GLU A 38 -10.31 -6.43 2.35
N LEU A 39 -10.78 -5.97 3.50
CA LEU A 39 -9.96 -5.21 4.44
C LEU A 39 -10.36 -5.53 5.87
N GLN A 40 -9.38 -5.90 6.67
CA GLN A 40 -9.49 -6.04 8.11
C GLN A 40 -8.60 -4.99 8.76
N VAL A 41 -9.12 -4.34 9.80
CA VAL A 41 -8.42 -3.26 10.49
C VAL A 41 -8.42 -3.55 11.98
N THR A 42 -7.24 -3.47 12.60
CA THR A 42 -7.08 -3.48 14.05
C THR A 42 -6.41 -2.17 14.46
N SER A 43 -7.03 -1.44 15.38
CA SER A 43 -6.53 -0.14 15.83
C SER A 43 -6.37 -0.08 17.35
N GLY A 44 -5.30 0.57 17.78
CA GLY A 44 -5.08 1.04 19.15
C GLY A 44 -5.20 2.57 19.23
N GLN A 45 -4.64 3.15 20.30
CA GLN A 45 -4.66 4.60 20.50
C GLN A 45 -3.78 5.35 19.49
N ASP A 46 -2.54 4.88 19.32
CA ASP A 46 -1.50 5.59 18.54
C ASP A 46 -0.98 4.78 17.34
N VAL A 47 -1.28 3.49 17.28
CA VAL A 47 -0.87 2.58 16.20
C VAL A 47 -2.03 1.74 15.72
N ALA A 48 -2.04 1.43 14.44
CA ALA A 48 -3.00 0.51 13.82
C ALA A 48 -2.32 -0.31 12.74
N PHE A 49 -2.93 -1.43 12.37
CA PHE A 49 -2.58 -2.15 11.16
C PHE A 49 -3.85 -2.55 10.42
N ALA A 50 -3.74 -2.58 9.09
CA ALA A 50 -4.77 -3.08 8.20
C ALA A 50 -4.16 -4.12 7.26
N HIS A 51 -4.89 -5.18 6.96
CA HIS A 51 -4.49 -6.16 5.96
C HIS A 51 -5.69 -6.63 5.14
N GLY A 52 -5.44 -7.13 3.94
CA GLY A 52 -6.50 -7.61 3.09
C GLY A 52 -6.07 -7.84 1.65
N ILE A 53 -7.05 -7.82 0.75
CA ILE A 53 -6.87 -8.07 -0.67
C ILE A 53 -7.22 -6.80 -1.44
N ARG A 54 -6.29 -6.35 -2.29
CA ARG A 54 -6.46 -5.23 -3.21
C ARG A 54 -6.50 -5.75 -4.64
N GLY A 55 -7.51 -5.34 -5.39
CA GLY A 55 -7.58 -5.47 -6.84
C GLY A 55 -6.85 -4.34 -7.54
N ILE A 56 -6.14 -4.66 -8.61
CA ILE A 56 -5.59 -3.74 -9.60
C ILE A 56 -5.87 -4.35 -10.97
N GLU A 57 -6.69 -3.68 -11.77
CA GLU A 57 -7.20 -4.23 -13.04
C GLU A 57 -7.74 -5.66 -12.86
N ASP A 58 -7.22 -6.63 -13.62
CA ASP A 58 -7.61 -8.05 -13.56
C ASP A 58 -6.86 -8.86 -12.49
N SER A 59 -6.00 -8.20 -11.69
CA SER A 59 -5.11 -8.84 -10.73
C SER A 59 -5.52 -8.56 -9.28
N ARG A 60 -5.14 -9.47 -8.37
CA ARG A 60 -5.38 -9.35 -6.92
C ARG A 60 -4.09 -9.58 -6.15
N LEU A 61 -3.74 -8.63 -5.29
CA LEU A 61 -2.56 -8.70 -4.43
C LEU A 61 -2.94 -8.63 -2.95
N ARG A 62 -2.03 -9.10 -2.11
CA ARG A 62 -2.14 -8.95 -0.65
C ARG A 62 -1.59 -7.58 -0.27
N LEU A 63 -2.33 -6.90 0.61
CA LEU A 63 -1.98 -5.59 1.16
C LEU A 63 -1.80 -5.72 2.67
N THR A 64 -0.76 -5.09 3.21
CA THR A 64 -0.65 -4.79 4.64
C THR A 64 -0.17 -3.36 4.81
N VAL A 65 -0.86 -2.59 5.66
CA VAL A 65 -0.54 -1.19 5.96
C VAL A 65 -0.41 -1.04 7.47
N GLY A 66 0.71 -0.48 7.93
CA GLY A 66 0.90 -0.04 9.30
C GLY A 66 0.67 1.47 9.39
N LEU A 67 -0.06 1.92 10.40
CA LEU A 67 -0.38 3.33 10.61
C LEU A 67 0.07 3.82 11.98
N THR A 68 0.54 5.07 12.03
CA THR A 68 0.77 5.83 13.26
C THR A 68 -0.20 7.00 13.32
N LYS A 69 -0.59 7.39 14.54
CA LYS A 69 -1.42 8.58 14.74
C LYS A 69 -0.52 9.78 15.06
N GLU A 70 -0.50 10.76 14.17
CA GLU A 70 0.30 11.98 14.27
C GLU A 70 -0.64 13.19 14.22
N GLU A 71 -0.57 14.05 15.24
CA GLU A 71 -1.41 15.25 15.34
C GLU A 71 -2.92 14.97 15.14
N GLY A 72 -3.38 13.83 15.67
CA GLY A 72 -4.78 13.40 15.57
C GLY A 72 -5.16 12.74 14.24
N LYS A 73 -4.23 12.61 13.29
CA LYS A 73 -4.45 12.00 11.96
C LYS A 73 -3.71 10.67 11.85
N TRP A 74 -4.32 9.71 11.18
CA TRP A 74 -3.64 8.47 10.84
C TRP A 74 -2.77 8.69 9.60
N VAL A 75 -1.48 8.38 9.72
CA VAL A 75 -0.51 8.40 8.63
C VAL A 75 0.02 7.00 8.38
N ILE A 76 0.41 6.74 7.13
CA ILE A 76 0.98 5.46 6.76
C ILE A 76 2.45 5.43 7.20
N ALA A 77 2.76 4.54 8.14
CA ALA A 77 4.12 4.30 8.60
C ALA A 77 4.78 3.14 7.83
N HIS A 78 3.97 2.22 7.30
CA HIS A 78 4.45 1.03 6.61
C HIS A 78 3.46 0.56 5.54
N GLU A 79 3.96 0.08 4.40
CA GLU A 79 3.18 -0.61 3.38
C GLU A 79 3.93 -1.84 2.87
N HIS A 80 3.18 -2.91 2.61
CA HIS A 80 3.63 -4.14 1.97
C HIS A 80 2.60 -4.58 0.93
N HIS A 81 3.06 -4.76 -0.31
CA HIS A 81 2.31 -5.37 -1.40
C HIS A 81 2.99 -6.64 -1.87
N SER A 82 2.22 -7.70 -2.12
CA SER A 82 2.81 -8.92 -2.64
C SER A 82 1.79 -9.83 -3.33
N TYR A 83 2.26 -10.51 -4.38
CA TYR A 83 1.52 -11.60 -5.03
C TYR A 83 1.88 -12.95 -4.40
N PRO A 84 0.93 -13.90 -4.29
CA PRO A 84 1.26 -15.26 -3.92
C PRO A 84 2.24 -15.86 -4.94
N SER A 85 3.15 -16.69 -4.45
CA SER A 85 3.96 -17.56 -5.33
C SER A 85 3.14 -18.80 -5.66
N ALA A 86 3.41 -19.40 -6.83
CA ALA A 86 2.78 -20.64 -7.28
C ALA A 86 3.40 -21.87 -6.57
#